data_AF-A0A7S0L8S4-F1
#
_entry.id   AF-A0A7S0L8S4-F1
#
_cell.length_a   1.000
_cell.length_b   1.000
_cell.length_c   1.000
_cell.angle_alpha   90.00
_cell.angle_beta   90.00
_cell.angle_gamma   90.00
#
_symmetry.space_group_name_H-M   'P 1'
#
loop_
_entity.id
_entity.type
_entity.pdbx_description
1 polymer ?
#
loop_
_entity_poly.entity_id
_entity_poly.type
_entity_poly.pdbx_seq_one_letter_code
_entity_poly.pdbx_strand_id
1 'polypeptide(L)'
;AAAIETFPRLPTSLKQAIEMGTSSSPSYILLASLDAARWQVSSPSSPGRKYLAHARCLAAHARDSLLADPPAGVGLLQLSARRGVAALDPLRLTLLSSVHPRATDGTLVGLSG
;
A
#
# COMPACT_ATOMS: atom_id res chain seq x y z
N ALA A 1 15.35 -25.63 -2.46
CA ALA A 1 16.77 -25.45 -2.05
C ALA A 1 17.56 -24.48 -2.94
N ALA A 2 17.40 -24.47 -4.27
CA ALA A 2 18.28 -23.69 -5.17
C ALA A 2 18.20 -22.15 -5.10
N ALA A 3 17.10 -21.56 -4.60
CA ALA A 3 16.88 -20.11 -4.68
C ALA A 3 17.67 -19.29 -3.63
N ILE A 4 18.14 -19.91 -2.55
CA ILE A 4 18.81 -19.22 -1.43
C ILE A 4 20.35 -19.32 -1.55
N GLU A 5 20.84 -20.31 -2.28
CA GLU A 5 22.26 -20.48 -2.67
C GLU A 5 22.82 -19.24 -3.40
N THR A 6 21.95 -18.43 -4.00
CA THR A 6 22.31 -17.22 -4.76
C THR A 6 22.75 -16.03 -3.88
N PHE A 7 22.69 -16.14 -2.55
CA PHE A 7 23.05 -15.07 -1.62
C PHE A 7 24.28 -15.43 -0.75
N PRO A 8 25.51 -15.35 -1.30
CA PRO A 8 26.72 -15.78 -0.61
C PRO A 8 27.12 -14.94 0.63
N ARG A 9 26.35 -13.89 0.97
CA ARG A 9 26.65 -12.96 2.07
C ARG A 9 25.62 -12.96 3.20
N LEU A 10 24.61 -13.82 3.17
CA LEU A 10 23.65 -13.90 4.26
C LEU A 10 24.25 -14.67 5.45
N PRO A 11 24.08 -14.18 6.70
CA PRO A 11 24.42 -14.95 7.88
C PRO A 11 23.73 -16.32 7.87
N THR A 12 24.42 -17.37 8.32
CA THR A 12 23.91 -18.75 8.32
C THR A 12 22.61 -18.89 9.11
N SER A 13 22.48 -18.17 10.23
CA SER A 13 21.24 -18.14 11.03
C SER A 13 20.05 -17.56 10.27
N LEU A 14 20.28 -16.55 9.44
CA LEU A 14 19.25 -15.95 8.60
C LEU A 14 18.90 -16.87 7.42
N LYS A 15 19.89 -17.53 6.80
CA LYS A 15 19.67 -18.53 5.74
C LYS A 15 18.73 -19.64 6.23
N GLN A 16 19.02 -20.19 7.40
CA GLN A 16 18.20 -21.23 8.04
C GLN A 16 16.79 -20.74 8.37
N ALA A 17 16.65 -19.53 8.93
CA ALA A 17 15.35 -18.97 9.24
C ALA A 17 14.47 -18.78 7.99
N ILE A 18 15.06 -18.34 6.88
CA ILE A 18 14.35 -18.22 5.60
C ILE A 18 13.96 -19.60 5.09
N GLU A 19 14.89 -20.56 5.08
CA GLU A 19 14.64 -21.93 4.62
C GLU A 19 13.49 -22.60 5.39
N MET A 20 13.38 -22.39 6.70
CA MET A 20 12.28 -22.90 7.53
C MET A 20 10.90 -22.36 7.10
N GLY A 21 10.82 -21.15 6.56
CA GLY A 21 9.57 -20.52 6.11
C GLY A 21 9.26 -20.73 4.62
N THR A 22 10.22 -21.20 3.84
CA THR A 22 10.08 -21.35 2.38
C THR A 22 9.75 -22.79 1.99
N SER A 23 8.88 -22.94 0.99
CA SER A 23 8.61 -24.26 0.39
C SER A 23 9.90 -24.89 -0.17
N SER A 24 10.06 -26.19 0.04
CA SER A 24 11.13 -26.98 -0.58
C SER A 24 11.02 -27.03 -2.12
N SER A 25 9.79 -26.84 -2.63
CA SER A 25 9.44 -26.73 -4.05
C SER A 25 8.80 -25.37 -4.32
N PRO A 26 9.59 -24.29 -4.51
CA PRO A 26 9.07 -22.96 -4.76
C PRO A 26 8.47 -22.85 -6.17
N SER A 27 7.46 -21.99 -6.33
CA SER A 27 6.93 -21.64 -7.65
C SER A 27 7.88 -20.68 -8.36
N TYR A 28 8.56 -21.16 -9.40
CA TYR A 28 9.47 -20.35 -10.21
C TYR A 28 8.79 -19.21 -10.95
N ILE A 29 7.50 -19.36 -11.30
CA ILE A 29 6.71 -18.28 -11.91
C ILE A 29 6.59 -17.11 -10.94
N LEU A 30 6.29 -17.37 -9.66
CA LEU A 30 6.20 -16.31 -8.65
C LEU A 30 7.54 -15.63 -8.41
N LEU A 31 8.65 -16.39 -8.41
CA LEU A 31 10.00 -15.82 -8.32
C LEU A 31 10.32 -14.93 -9.52
N ALA A 32 9.97 -15.35 -10.74
CA ALA A 32 10.16 -14.55 -11.94
C ALA A 32 9.28 -13.27 -11.92
N SER A 33 8.03 -13.37 -11.46
CA SER A 33 7.15 -12.21 -11.29
C SER A 33 7.70 -11.21 -10.27
N LEU A 34 8.26 -11.71 -9.16
CA LEU A 34 8.89 -10.87 -8.15
C LEU A 34 10.12 -10.13 -8.71
N ASP A 35 10.98 -10.81 -9.48
CA ASP A 35 12.15 -10.17 -10.09
C ASP A 35 11.75 -9.14 -11.16
N ALA A 36 10.71 -9.43 -11.95
CA ALA A 36 10.12 -8.48 -12.88
C ALA A 36 9.57 -7.24 -12.16
N ALA A 37 8.82 -7.43 -11.06
CA ALA A 37 8.31 -6.32 -10.25
C ALA A 37 9.46 -5.49 -9.64
N ARG A 38 10.52 -6.15 -9.15
CA ARG A 38 11.72 -5.47 -8.65
C ARG A 38 12.37 -4.62 -9.74
N TRP A 39 12.56 -5.17 -10.95
CA TRP A 39 13.12 -4.41 -12.07
C TRP A 39 12.25 -3.21 -12.44
N GLN A 40 10.92 -3.40 -12.49
CA GLN A 40 9.96 -2.35 -12.81
C GLN A 40 10.00 -1.17 -11.84
N VAL A 41 10.31 -1.38 -10.55
CA VAL A 41 10.28 -0.34 -9.52
C VAL A 41 11.68 0.22 -9.23
N SER A 42 12.72 -0.61 -9.29
CA SER A 42 14.05 -0.27 -8.78
C SER A 42 15.05 0.14 -9.87
N SER A 43 14.81 -0.22 -11.13
CA SER A 43 15.76 0.08 -12.20
C SER A 43 15.69 1.57 -12.56
N PRO A 44 16.83 2.28 -12.70
CA PRO A 44 16.85 3.69 -13.11
C PRO A 44 16.31 3.91 -14.53
N SER A 45 16.33 2.89 -15.38
CA SER A 45 15.75 2.90 -16.73
C SER A 45 14.29 2.43 -16.78
N SER A 46 13.72 1.99 -15.65
CA SER A 46 12.33 1.52 -15.62
C SER A 46 11.32 2.67 -15.55
N PRO A 47 10.11 2.48 -16.08
CA PRO A 47 9.03 3.44 -15.95
C PRO A 47 8.39 3.49 -14.55
N GLY A 48 8.80 2.65 -13.58
CA GLY A 48 8.12 2.52 -12.28
C GLY A 48 7.95 3.81 -11.51
N ARG A 49 8.94 4.70 -11.52
CA ARG A 49 8.81 6.03 -10.90
C ARG A 49 7.68 6.86 -11.53
N LYS A 50 7.54 6.80 -12.85
CA LYS A 50 6.46 7.49 -13.58
C LYS A 50 5.10 6.89 -13.22
N TYR A 51 5.01 5.56 -13.13
CA TYR A 51 3.77 4.89 -12.73
C TYR A 51 3.36 5.21 -11.29
N LEU A 52 4.30 5.24 -10.34
CA LEU A 52 4.01 5.63 -8.96
C LEU A 52 3.60 7.11 -8.86
N ALA A 53 4.26 8.00 -9.60
CA ALA A 53 3.88 9.42 -9.65
C ALA A 53 2.47 9.59 -10.25
N HIS A 54 2.17 8.85 -11.31
CA HIS A 54 0.84 8.87 -11.94
C HIS A 54 -0.23 8.31 -11.00
N ALA A 55 0.02 7.18 -10.34
CA ALA A 55 -0.88 6.62 -9.34
C ALA A 55 -1.14 7.60 -8.18
N ARG A 56 -0.12 8.36 -7.76
CA ARG A 56 -0.27 9.42 -6.75
C ARG A 56 -1.15 10.56 -7.24
N CYS A 57 -1.00 10.98 -8.49
CA CYS A 57 -1.86 11.99 -9.09
C CYS A 57 -3.31 11.52 -9.15
N LEU A 58 -3.56 10.29 -9.60
CA LEU A 58 -4.89 9.69 -9.65
C LEU A 58 -5.53 9.58 -8.25
N ALA A 59 -4.76 9.13 -7.26
CA ALA A 59 -5.25 9.01 -5.89
C ALA A 59 -5.56 10.38 -5.25
N ALA A 60 -4.76 11.41 -5.56
CA ALA A 60 -5.05 12.78 -5.14
C ALA A 60 -6.33 13.31 -5.79
N HIS A 61 -6.47 13.17 -7.11
CA HIS A 61 -7.66 13.60 -7.84
C HIS A 61 -8.93 12.89 -7.35
N ALA A 62 -8.86 11.58 -7.13
CA ALA A 62 -9.97 10.79 -6.60
C ALA A 62 -10.33 11.23 -5.17
N ARG A 63 -9.35 11.51 -4.32
CA ARG A 63 -9.56 12.07 -2.98
C ARG A 63 -10.29 13.42 -3.06
N ASP A 64 -9.81 14.33 -3.89
CA ASP A 64 -10.40 15.67 -4.03
C ASP A 64 -11.84 15.58 -4.56
N SER A 65 -12.08 14.68 -5.53
CA SER A 65 -13.41 14.42 -6.07
C SER A 65 -14.38 13.88 -5.01
N LEU A 66 -13.95 12.91 -4.20
CA LEU A 66 -14.75 12.33 -3.12
C LEU A 66 -15.04 13.32 -1.98
N LEU A 67 -14.18 14.33 -1.80
CA LEU A 67 -14.39 15.37 -0.79
C LEU A 67 -15.27 16.50 -1.31
N ALA A 68 -15.20 16.82 -2.61
CA ALA A 68 -16.02 17.84 -3.24
C ALA A 68 -17.47 17.39 -3.43
N ASP A 69 -17.67 16.13 -3.84
CA ASP A 69 -19.00 15.55 -4.08
C ASP A 69 -19.07 14.12 -3.52
N PRO A 70 -19.27 13.97 -2.19
CA PRO A 70 -19.29 12.66 -1.55
C PRO A 70 -20.56 11.90 -1.93
N PRO A 71 -20.44 10.62 -2.36
CA PRO A 71 -21.61 9.76 -2.55
C PRO A 71 -22.41 9.64 -1.26
N ALA A 72 -23.73 9.58 -1.36
CA ALA A 72 -24.60 9.46 -0.20
C ALA A 72 -24.23 8.23 0.66
N GLY A 73 -23.99 8.47 1.96
CA GLY A 73 -23.62 7.43 2.90
C GLY A 73 -22.16 6.98 2.86
N VAL A 74 -21.29 7.70 2.14
CA VAL A 74 -19.85 7.43 2.04
C VAL A 74 -19.06 8.62 2.58
N GLY A 75 -18.22 8.37 3.58
CA GLY A 75 -17.20 9.30 4.05
C GLY A 75 -15.80 8.86 3.62
N LEU A 76 -14.85 9.79 3.66
CA LEU A 76 -13.43 9.48 3.44
C LEU A 76 -12.67 9.61 4.75
N LEU A 77 -11.83 8.62 5.08
CA LEU A 77 -10.92 8.74 6.22
C LEU A 77 -9.93 9.88 5.98
N GLN A 78 -10.01 10.89 6.84
CA GLN A 78 -9.07 12.00 6.86
C GLN A 78 -8.23 11.96 8.14
N LEU A 79 -6.98 12.39 8.01
CA LEU A 79 -6.09 12.52 9.15
C LEU A 79 -6.41 13.84 9.83
N SER A 80 -7.13 13.79 10.95
CA SER A 80 -7.25 14.94 11.85
C SER A 80 -5.95 15.09 12.63
N ALA A 81 -5.53 16.33 12.92
CA ALA A 81 -4.34 16.63 13.71
C ALA A 81 -4.51 16.15 15.17
N ARG A 82 -4.45 14.83 15.39
CA ARG A 82 -4.44 14.16 16.69
C ARG A 82 -3.02 13.72 16.99
N ARG A 83 -2.59 13.96 18.23
CA ARG A 83 -1.28 13.49 18.73
C ARG A 83 -1.20 11.96 18.57
N GLY A 84 -0.16 11.47 17.89
CA GLY A 84 0.09 10.03 17.70
C GLY A 84 -0.17 9.49 16.30
N VAL A 85 -0.70 10.28 15.37
CA VAL A 85 -0.87 9.86 13.96
C VAL A 85 0.14 10.58 13.08
N ALA A 86 1.03 9.83 12.42
CA ALA A 86 2.18 10.40 11.71
C ALA A 86 1.87 10.81 10.25
N ALA A 87 1.17 9.96 9.48
CA ALA A 87 0.76 10.24 8.10
C ALA A 87 -0.23 9.17 7.60
N LEU A 88 -1.02 9.51 6.57
CA LEU A 88 -1.71 8.53 5.72
C LEU A 88 -0.89 8.31 4.45
N ASP A 89 -0.85 7.08 3.96
CA ASP A 89 -0.31 6.80 2.63
C ASP A 89 -1.19 7.52 1.58
N PRO A 90 -0.63 8.44 0.76
CA PRO A 90 -1.39 9.19 -0.23
C PRO A 90 -2.05 8.31 -1.28
N LEU A 91 -1.51 7.11 -1.56
CA LEU A 91 -2.05 6.14 -2.52
C LEU A 91 -3.23 5.34 -1.96
N ARG A 92 -3.45 5.38 -0.64
CA ARG A 92 -4.52 4.62 0.01
C ARG A 92 -5.72 5.53 0.28
N LEU A 93 -6.84 5.21 -0.35
CA LEU A 93 -8.15 5.81 -0.06
C LEU A 93 -8.94 4.83 0.79
N THR A 94 -9.36 5.25 1.98
CA THR A 94 -10.18 4.43 2.88
C THR A 94 -11.54 5.07 3.02
N LEU A 95 -12.56 4.39 2.51
CA LEU A 95 -13.94 4.85 2.57
C LEU A 95 -14.60 4.34 3.86
N LEU A 96 -15.45 5.18 4.44
CA LEU A 96 -16.27 4.89 5.60
C LEU A 96 -17.72 4.81 5.12
N SER A 97 -18.39 3.69 5.37
CA SER A 97 -19.83 3.60 5.08
C SER A 97 -20.61 4.03 6.30
N SER A 98 -21.50 5.02 6.15
CA SER A 98 -22.48 5.34 7.18
C SER A 98 -23.79 4.62 6.87
N VAL A 99 -23.85 3.33 7.20
CA VAL A 99 -25.15 2.68 7.44
C VAL A 99 -25.61 3.14 8.83
N HIS A 100 -26.30 4.28 8.87
CA HIS A 100 -26.78 5.00 10.07
C HIS A 100 -25.70 5.64 10.99
N PRO A 101 -26.00 6.81 11.60
CA PRO A 101 -25.06 7.50 12.45
C PRO A 101 -25.02 6.84 13.83
N ARG A 102 -24.00 6.03 14.10
CA ARG A 102 -23.50 5.87 15.48
C ARG A 102 -22.35 6.83 15.68
N ALA A 103 -22.63 7.90 16.40
CA ALA A 103 -21.63 8.77 16.97
C ALA A 103 -20.75 7.94 17.92
N THR A 104 -19.57 7.55 17.47
CA THR A 104 -18.49 7.08 18.33
C THR A 104 -17.19 7.69 17.85
N ASP A 105 -16.73 8.67 18.64
CA ASP A 105 -15.39 9.25 18.75
C ASP A 105 -14.40 9.02 17.59
N GLY A 106 -14.42 9.97 16.66
CA GLY A 106 -13.41 10.09 15.63
C GLY A 106 -13.87 10.99 14.49
N THR A 107 -14.25 12.22 14.85
CA THR A 107 -14.59 13.36 13.98
C THR A 107 -14.90 13.00 12.52
N LEU A 108 -16.17 12.69 12.26
CA LEU A 108 -16.76 12.74 10.92
C LEU A 108 -16.71 14.20 10.45
N VAL A 109 -15.85 14.53 9.50
CA VAL A 109 -16.04 15.74 8.71
C VAL A 109 -17.09 15.40 7.66
N GLY A 110 -18.34 15.53 8.09
CA GLY A 110 -19.51 15.42 7.24
C GLY A 110 -20.39 16.66 7.46
N LEU A 111 -20.54 17.43 6.39
CA LEU A 111 -21.58 18.44 6.10
C LEU A 111 -21.46 19.83 6.77
N SER A 112 -21.25 20.85 5.93
CA SER A 112 -22.06 22.07 5.85
C SER A 112 -21.68 22.86 4.59
N GLY A 113 -22.60 22.94 3.61
CA GLY A 113 -22.45 23.67 2.35
C GLY A 113 -23.25 23.03 1.24
#